data_AF-A0A9N9L424-F1
#
_entry.id   AF-A0A9N9L424-F1
#
_cell.length_a   1.000
_cell.length_b   1.000
_cell.length_c   1.000
_cell.angle_alpha   90.00
_cell.angle_beta   90.00
_cell.angle_gamma   90.00
#
_symmetry.space_group_name_H-M   'P 1'
#
loop_
_entity.id
_entity.type
_entity.pdbx_description
1 polymer ?
#
loop_
_entity_poly.entity_id
_entity_poly.type
_entity_poly.pdbx_seq_one_letter_code
_entity_poly.pdbx_strand_id
1 'polypeptide(L)'
;MAQATWVTLCMMPVLALNSIPRTTLAALPILGLTDIIGITLYVGGLGFEIAADRQKSAWVEAKKNKEHDEDFLTHGLWSKSRHPNYFGESTLWTGIATTAAGVLLTTTGQRGMGLSTTWYGRVLGLGMCAVSPAFVTFLLFKVSGIPLSEKKYDKKYGDRKDYQEWKKNTPVFIPKF
;
A
#
# COMPACT_ATOMS: atom_id res chain seq x y z
N MET A 1 -10.97 -6.81 -20.22
CA MET A 1 -11.95 -6.49 -19.15
C MET A 1 -11.32 -6.54 -17.75
N ALA A 2 -10.66 -7.62 -17.33
CA ALA A 2 -10.06 -7.73 -15.99
C ALA A 2 -9.07 -6.60 -15.61
N GLN A 3 -8.18 -6.20 -16.52
CA GLN A 3 -7.22 -5.11 -16.27
C GLN A 3 -7.89 -3.76 -16.05
N ALA A 4 -8.97 -3.47 -16.77
CA ALA A 4 -9.73 -2.22 -16.58
C ALA A 4 -10.40 -2.21 -15.19
N THR A 5 -11.01 -3.33 -14.78
CA THR A 5 -11.59 -3.47 -13.44
C THR A 5 -10.54 -3.26 -12.35
N TRP A 6 -9.35 -3.83 -12.51
CA TRP A 6 -8.24 -3.68 -11.57
C TRP A 6 -7.86 -2.21 -11.38
N VAL A 7 -7.59 -1.50 -12.48
CA VAL A 7 -7.19 -0.09 -12.44
C VAL A 7 -8.30 0.75 -11.79
N THR A 8 -9.56 0.50 -12.12
CA THR A 8 -10.70 1.20 -11.52
C THR A 8 -10.78 1.00 -10.01
N LEU A 9 -10.54 -0.22 -9.51
CA LEU A 9 -10.56 -0.49 -8.07
C LEU A 9 -9.42 0.23 -7.33
N CYS A 10 -8.21 0.20 -7.88
CA CYS A 10 -7.07 0.95 -7.31
C CYS A 10 -7.29 2.47 -7.36
N MET A 11 -7.94 2.97 -8.42
CA MET A 11 -8.16 4.41 -8.63
C MET A 11 -9.46 4.93 -8.04
N MET A 12 -10.31 4.10 -7.44
CA MET A 12 -11.61 4.48 -6.89
C MET A 12 -11.60 5.81 -6.07
N PRO A 13 -10.72 6.03 -5.08
CA PRO A 13 -10.68 7.31 -4.35
C PRO A 13 -10.40 8.52 -5.25
N VAL A 14 -9.50 8.35 -6.23
CA VAL A 14 -9.11 9.42 -7.17
C VAL A 14 -10.23 9.70 -8.16
N LEU A 15 -10.88 8.65 -8.68
CA LEU A 15 -12.02 8.78 -9.58
C LEU A 15 -13.22 9.44 -8.89
N ALA A 16 -13.51 9.04 -7.65
CA ALA A 16 -14.57 9.65 -6.85
C ALA A 16 -14.30 11.14 -6.62
N LEU A 17 -13.06 11.51 -6.26
CA LEU A 17 -12.66 12.90 -6.08
C LEU A 17 -12.82 13.73 -7.36
N ASN A 18 -12.38 13.18 -8.50
CA ASN A 18 -12.45 13.86 -9.81
C ASN A 18 -13.88 13.92 -10.38
N SER A 19 -14.84 13.20 -9.81
CA SER A 19 -16.24 13.31 -10.20
C SER A 19 -16.94 14.54 -9.61
N ILE A 20 -16.35 15.18 -8.61
CA ILE A 20 -16.88 16.38 -7.97
C ILE A 20 -16.65 17.61 -8.87
N PRO A 21 -17.68 18.45 -9.12
CA PRO A 21 -17.52 19.68 -9.89
C PRO A 21 -16.45 20.62 -9.29
N ARG A 22 -15.61 21.22 -10.14
CA ARG A 22 -14.55 22.14 -9.71
C ARG A 22 -15.08 23.34 -8.92
N THR A 23 -16.27 23.84 -9.27
CA THR A 23 -16.94 24.92 -8.54
C THR A 23 -17.27 24.54 -7.10
N THR A 24 -17.63 23.27 -6.87
CA THR A 24 -17.87 22.72 -5.53
C THR A 24 -16.57 22.55 -4.75
N LEU A 25 -15.49 22.12 -5.41
CA LEU A 25 -14.16 22.00 -4.78
C LEU A 25 -13.58 23.37 -4.39
N ALA A 26 -13.85 24.43 -5.15
CA ALA A 26 -13.37 25.78 -4.86
C ALA A 26 -13.90 26.35 -3.53
N ALA A 27 -14.96 25.76 -2.96
CA ALA A 27 -15.49 26.13 -1.65
C ALA A 27 -14.76 25.46 -0.48
N LEU A 28 -13.85 24.52 -0.75
CA LEU A 28 -13.02 23.86 0.26
C LEU A 28 -11.67 24.55 0.40
N PRO A 29 -11.01 24.43 1.58
CA PRO A 29 -9.63 24.89 1.72
C PRO A 29 -8.72 24.14 0.73
N ILE A 30 -7.67 24.83 0.28
CA ILE A 30 -6.69 24.25 -0.66
C ILE A 30 -5.94 23.07 -0.03
N LEU A 31 -5.67 23.14 1.28
CA LEU A 31 -5.01 22.08 2.06
C LEU A 31 -5.70 21.93 3.43
N GLY A 32 -5.98 20.69 3.80
CA GLY A 32 -6.45 20.27 5.11
C GLY A 32 -5.49 19.31 5.81
N LEU A 33 -5.81 18.97 7.06
CA LEU A 33 -5.01 18.04 7.87
C LEU A 33 -4.89 16.65 7.23
N THR A 34 -5.96 16.17 6.61
CA THR A 34 -5.99 14.89 5.90
C THR A 34 -5.07 14.87 4.69
N ASP A 35 -4.86 16.01 4.02
CA ASP A 35 -3.93 16.10 2.89
C ASP A 35 -2.48 15.99 3.40
N ILE A 36 -2.17 16.66 4.51
CA ILE A 36 -0.84 16.56 5.14
C ILE A 36 -0.56 15.12 5.57
N ILE A 37 -1.51 14.47 6.25
CA ILE A 37 -1.37 13.08 6.68
C ILE A 37 -1.27 12.15 5.47
N GLY A 38 -2.16 12.31 4.49
CA GLY A 38 -2.21 11.48 3.29
C GLY A 38 -0.95 11.59 2.42
N ILE A 39 -0.45 12.80 2.21
CA ILE A 39 0.82 13.04 1.50
C ILE A 39 2.00 12.46 2.28
N THR A 40 2.01 12.60 3.61
CA THR A 40 3.07 12.02 4.46
C THR A 40 3.07 10.49 4.35
N LEU A 41 1.90 9.85 4.41
CA LEU A 41 1.75 8.41 4.21
C LEU A 41 2.17 7.99 2.79
N TYR A 42 1.79 8.75 1.77
CA TYR A 42 2.16 8.48 0.38
C TYR A 42 3.67 8.53 0.18
N VAL A 43 4.31 9.65 0.55
CA VAL A 43 5.75 9.85 0.41
C VAL A 43 6.53 8.87 1.28
N GLY A 44 6.08 8.63 2.52
CA GLY A 44 6.69 7.67 3.43
C GLY A 44 6.59 6.24 2.91
N GLY A 45 5.41 5.82 2.44
CA GLY A 45 5.18 4.50 1.85
C GLY A 45 6.01 4.28 0.59
N LEU A 46 6.01 5.25 -0.33
CA LEU A 46 6.82 5.22 -1.55
C LEU A 46 8.31 5.16 -1.24
N GLY A 47 8.78 5.97 -0.28
CA GLY A 47 10.17 5.96 0.17
C GLY A 47 10.57 4.61 0.76
N PHE A 48 9.69 3.99 1.55
CA PHE A 48 9.91 2.67 2.14
C PHE A 48 9.98 1.56 1.08
N GLU A 49 9.09 1.61 0.09
CA GLU A 49 9.07 0.69 -1.06
C GLU A 49 10.36 0.81 -1.89
N ILE A 50 10.72 2.03 -2.29
CA ILE A 50 11.94 2.30 -3.05
C ILE A 50 13.18 1.82 -2.28
N ALA A 51 13.26 2.10 -0.97
CA ALA A 51 14.40 1.66 -0.16
C ALA A 51 14.49 0.13 -0.10
N ALA A 52 13.37 -0.57 0.11
CA ALA A 52 13.32 -2.03 0.16
C ALA A 52 13.72 -2.67 -1.17
N ASP A 53 13.22 -2.16 -2.28
CA ASP A 53 13.50 -2.68 -3.61
C ASP A 53 14.94 -2.39 -4.05
N ARG A 54 15.50 -1.23 -3.67
CA ARG A 54 16.92 -0.91 -3.89
C ARG A 54 17.83 -1.86 -3.11
N GLN A 55 17.53 -2.12 -1.83
CA GLN A 55 18.27 -3.10 -1.03
C GLN A 55 18.24 -4.50 -1.66
N LYS A 56 17.05 -4.94 -2.11
CA LYS A 56 16.90 -6.24 -2.77
C LYS A 56 17.65 -6.31 -4.09
N SER A 57 17.55 -5.27 -4.92
CA SER A 57 18.21 -5.22 -6.23
C SER A 57 19.72 -5.25 -6.09
N ALA A 58 20.27 -4.43 -5.19
CA ALA A 58 21.70 -4.41 -4.89
C ALA A 58 22.19 -5.77 -4.37
N TRP A 59 21.44 -6.43 -3.48
CA TRP A 59 21.78 -7.76 -2.99
C TRP A 59 21.77 -8.82 -4.10
N VAL A 60 20.77 -8.80 -5.00
CA VAL A 60 20.72 -9.74 -6.14
C VAL A 60 21.91 -9.50 -7.10
N GLU A 61 22.28 -8.25 -7.32
CA GLU A 61 23.42 -7.87 -8.16
C GLU A 61 24.76 -8.32 -7.54
N ALA A 62 24.96 -8.05 -6.25
CA ALA A 62 26.14 -8.50 -5.52
C ALA A 62 26.29 -10.04 -5.54
N LYS A 63 25.17 -10.78 -5.41
CA LYS A 63 25.17 -12.25 -5.56
C LYS A 63 25.60 -12.68 -6.96
N LYS A 64 25.14 -11.99 -8.01
CA LYS A 64 25.52 -12.28 -9.40
C LYS A 64 27.03 -12.03 -9.63
N ASN A 65 27.59 -11.01 -8.99
CA ASN A 65 29.01 -10.68 -9.03
C ASN A 65 29.87 -11.56 -8.11
N LYS A 66 29.26 -12.53 -7.40
CA LYS A 66 29.94 -13.41 -6.43
C LYS A 66 30.59 -12.66 -5.27
N GLU A 67 30.01 -11.53 -4.88
CA GLU A 67 30.47 -10.74 -3.73
C GLU A 67 30.00 -11.35 -2.40
N HIS A 68 28.95 -12.17 -2.43
CA HIS A 68 28.48 -12.97 -1.30
C HIS A 68 27.77 -14.24 -1.77
N ASP A 69 27.68 -15.23 -0.88
CA ASP A 69 27.01 -16.52 -1.12
C ASP A 69 25.67 -16.68 -0.36
N GLU A 70 25.20 -15.63 0.32
CA GLU A 70 23.94 -15.67 1.09
C GLU A 70 22.74 -16.14 0.24
N ASP A 71 21.90 -17.01 0.82
CA ASP A 71 20.78 -17.65 0.12
C ASP A 71 19.48 -16.85 0.11
N PHE A 72 19.28 -15.99 1.09
CA PHE A 72 18.14 -15.12 1.26
C PHE A 72 18.57 -13.85 2.01
N LEU A 73 17.93 -12.73 1.69
CA LEU A 73 18.27 -11.42 2.26
C LEU A 73 17.68 -11.28 3.66
N THR A 74 18.54 -11.12 4.67
CA THR A 74 18.17 -11.07 6.09
C THR A 74 18.54 -9.76 6.78
N HIS A 75 19.10 -8.80 6.07
CA HIS A 75 19.62 -7.54 6.62
C HIS A 75 18.79 -6.34 6.15
N GLY A 76 19.03 -5.15 6.72
CA GLY A 76 18.33 -3.92 6.35
C GLY A 76 16.83 -4.00 6.65
N LEU A 77 15.97 -3.48 5.76
CA LEU A 77 14.52 -3.51 5.94
C LEU A 77 13.97 -4.94 5.92
N TRP A 78 14.64 -5.86 5.21
CA TRP A 78 14.30 -7.28 5.12
C TRP A 78 14.56 -8.06 6.41
N SER A 79 15.31 -7.48 7.35
CA SER A 79 15.45 -7.98 8.73
C SER A 79 14.27 -7.59 9.63
N LYS A 80 13.56 -6.52 9.26
CA LYS A 80 12.46 -5.94 10.05
C LYS A 80 11.10 -6.46 9.61
N SER A 81 10.93 -6.74 8.33
CA SER A 81 9.76 -7.41 7.73
C SER A 81 10.22 -8.28 6.57
N ARG A 82 9.53 -9.39 6.31
CA ARG A 82 9.83 -10.26 5.16
C ARG A 82 9.37 -9.68 3.83
N HIS A 83 8.42 -8.74 3.85
CA HIS A 83 7.93 -8.06 2.66
C HIS A 83 7.81 -6.55 2.92
N PRO A 84 8.95 -5.86 3.16
CA PRO A 84 8.94 -4.44 3.50
C PRO A 84 8.44 -3.57 2.34
N ASN A 85 8.72 -3.94 1.10
CA ASN A 85 8.22 -3.25 -0.08
C ASN A 85 6.69 -3.24 -0.14
N TYR A 86 6.02 -4.36 0.13
CA TYR A 86 4.56 -4.45 0.17
C TYR A 86 3.93 -3.65 1.31
N PHE A 87 4.64 -3.49 2.43
CA PHE A 87 4.21 -2.56 3.47
C PHE A 87 4.23 -1.10 2.98
N GLY A 88 5.28 -0.72 2.25
CA GLY A 88 5.37 0.58 1.58
C GLY A 88 4.22 0.81 0.60
N GLU A 89 3.95 -0.17 -0.25
CA GLU A 89 2.84 -0.13 -1.22
C GLU A 89 1.47 0.02 -0.53
N SER A 90 1.16 -0.78 0.49
CA SER A 90 -0.10 -0.62 1.23
C SER A 90 -0.21 0.76 1.92
N THR A 91 0.90 1.26 2.46
CA THR A 91 0.96 2.56 3.13
C THR A 91 0.70 3.71 2.17
N LEU A 92 1.26 3.67 0.95
CA LEU A 92 1.06 4.75 -0.02
C LEU A 92 -0.38 4.77 -0.57
N TRP A 93 -1.00 3.59 -0.79
CA TRP A 93 -2.41 3.51 -1.19
C TRP A 93 -3.34 3.99 -0.08
N THR A 94 -2.97 3.74 1.18
CA THR A 94 -3.66 4.31 2.34
C THR A 94 -3.54 5.83 2.35
N GLY A 95 -2.37 6.39 2.03
CA GLY A 95 -2.17 7.84 1.92
C GLY A 95 -3.06 8.51 0.86
N ILE A 96 -3.21 7.90 -0.32
CA ILE A 96 -4.14 8.35 -1.37
C ILE A 96 -5.58 8.34 -0.84
N ALA A 97 -5.99 7.26 -0.20
CA ALA A 97 -7.33 7.14 0.39
C ALA A 97 -7.57 8.19 1.50
N THR A 98 -6.58 8.45 2.36
CA THR A 98 -6.66 9.47 3.41
C THR A 98 -6.81 10.87 2.84
N THR A 99 -6.07 11.20 1.78
CA THR A 99 -6.19 12.48 1.07
C THR A 99 -7.60 12.65 0.51
N ALA A 100 -8.09 11.66 -0.23
CA ALA A 100 -9.42 11.69 -0.82
C ALA A 100 -10.54 11.78 0.24
N ALA A 101 -10.39 11.09 1.37
CA ALA A 101 -11.36 11.13 2.47
C ALA A 101 -11.56 12.54 3.05
N GLY A 102 -10.51 13.38 3.00
CA GLY A 102 -10.57 14.79 3.40
C GLY A 102 -11.61 15.63 2.67
N VAL A 103 -11.94 15.24 1.44
CA VAL A 103 -12.97 15.88 0.62
C VAL A 103 -14.24 15.03 0.62
N LEU A 104 -14.11 13.72 0.35
CA LEU A 104 -15.23 12.82 0.13
C LEU A 104 -16.14 12.66 1.36
N LEU A 105 -15.65 12.90 2.58
CA LEU A 105 -16.47 12.81 3.81
C LEU A 105 -17.13 14.14 4.21
N THR A 106 -16.76 15.25 3.55
CA THR A 106 -17.32 16.57 3.85
C THR A 106 -18.74 16.70 3.29
N THR A 107 -19.54 17.58 3.89
CA THR A 107 -20.87 17.93 3.36
C THR A 107 -20.80 18.42 1.91
N THR A 108 -19.77 19.21 1.59
CA THR A 108 -19.52 19.76 0.25
C THR A 108 -19.17 18.66 -0.75
N GLY A 109 -18.27 17.75 -0.38
CA GLY A 109 -17.90 16.61 -1.24
C GLY A 109 -19.05 15.65 -1.48
N GLN A 110 -19.84 15.34 -0.43
CA GLN A 110 -21.03 14.50 -0.55
C GLN A 110 -22.08 15.11 -1.49
N ARG A 111 -22.40 16.40 -1.34
CA ARG A 111 -23.29 17.12 -2.27
C ARG A 111 -22.73 17.14 -3.69
N GLY A 112 -21.42 17.35 -3.84
CA GLY A 112 -20.74 17.36 -5.11
C GLY A 112 -20.81 16.04 -5.87
N MET A 113 -20.81 14.92 -5.14
CA MET A 113 -21.04 13.57 -5.69
C MET A 113 -22.53 13.23 -5.87
N GLY A 114 -23.45 14.11 -5.49
CA GLY A 114 -24.89 13.82 -5.48
C GLY A 114 -25.32 12.81 -4.40
N LEU A 115 -24.50 12.61 -3.36
CA LEU A 115 -24.78 11.70 -2.25
C LEU A 115 -25.48 12.40 -1.08
N SER A 116 -26.16 11.61 -0.25
CA SER A 116 -26.81 12.09 0.98
C SER A 116 -25.77 12.64 1.97
N THR A 117 -26.02 13.80 2.58
CA THR A 117 -25.13 14.35 3.61
C THR A 117 -25.34 13.73 4.99
N THR A 118 -26.21 12.73 5.09
CA THR A 118 -26.42 11.95 6.31
C THR A 118 -25.24 11.00 6.57
N TRP A 119 -25.28 10.30 7.70
CA TRP A 119 -24.25 9.33 8.04
C TRP A 119 -24.08 8.22 6.98
N TYR A 120 -25.16 7.81 6.29
CA TYR A 120 -25.10 6.80 5.25
C TYR A 120 -24.23 7.23 4.06
N GLY A 121 -24.35 8.48 3.60
CA GLY A 121 -23.49 8.96 2.50
C GLY A 121 -22.03 9.07 2.90
N ARG A 122 -21.75 9.45 4.16
CA ARG A 122 -20.39 9.42 4.71
C ARG A 122 -19.81 8.01 4.74
N VAL A 123 -20.60 7.01 5.11
CA VAL A 123 -20.17 5.60 5.05
C VAL A 123 -19.88 5.17 3.61
N LEU A 124 -20.71 5.57 2.65
CA LEU A 124 -20.43 5.31 1.22
C LEU A 124 -19.14 5.98 0.75
N GLY A 125 -18.92 7.25 1.11
CA GLY A 125 -17.70 7.98 0.79
C GLY A 125 -16.46 7.33 1.40
N LEU A 126 -16.55 6.90 2.66
CA LEU A 126 -15.48 6.16 3.33
C LEU A 126 -15.21 4.83 2.63
N GLY A 127 -16.28 4.11 2.25
CA GLY A 127 -16.20 2.89 1.46
C GLY A 127 -15.43 3.11 0.15
N MET A 128 -15.78 4.14 -0.62
CA MET A 128 -15.09 4.51 -1.86
C MET A 128 -13.60 4.79 -1.65
N CYS A 129 -13.24 5.46 -0.53
CA CYS A 129 -11.84 5.70 -0.17
C CYS A 129 -11.12 4.38 0.12
N ALA A 130 -11.76 3.49 0.88
CA ALA A 130 -11.16 2.25 1.37
C ALA A 130 -11.01 1.18 0.29
N VAL A 131 -11.76 1.24 -0.83
CA VAL A 131 -11.67 0.25 -1.92
C VAL A 131 -10.24 0.04 -2.36
N SER A 132 -9.49 1.13 -2.59
CA SER A 132 -8.12 1.04 -3.11
C SER A 132 -7.15 0.34 -2.16
N PRO A 133 -6.89 0.82 -0.92
CA PRO A 133 -5.97 0.14 -0.01
C PRO A 133 -6.46 -1.25 0.40
N ALA A 134 -7.77 -1.49 0.51
CA ALA A 134 -8.31 -2.81 0.82
C ALA A 134 -8.06 -3.80 -0.34
N PHE A 135 -8.30 -3.38 -1.58
CA PHE A 135 -8.08 -4.21 -2.76
C PHE A 135 -6.60 -4.53 -2.95
N VAL A 136 -5.72 -3.53 -2.87
CA VAL A 136 -4.27 -3.75 -3.00
C VAL A 136 -3.76 -4.66 -1.89
N THR A 137 -4.16 -4.42 -0.64
CA THR A 137 -3.75 -5.28 0.48
C THR A 137 -4.30 -6.70 0.32
N PHE A 138 -5.55 -6.86 -0.15
CA PHE A 138 -6.10 -8.18 -0.45
C PHE A 138 -5.27 -8.91 -1.50
N LEU A 139 -4.89 -8.24 -2.59
CA LEU A 139 -4.05 -8.81 -3.63
C LEU A 139 -2.71 -9.27 -3.05
N LEU A 140 -2.02 -8.41 -2.31
CA LEU A 140 -0.73 -8.69 -1.68
C LEU A 140 -0.77 -9.86 -0.70
N PHE A 141 -1.85 -10.02 0.06
CA PHE A 141 -1.97 -11.07 1.07
C PHE A 141 -2.55 -12.38 0.56
N LYS A 142 -3.35 -12.37 -0.52
CA LYS A 142 -4.15 -13.53 -0.93
C LYS A 142 -3.93 -14.00 -2.35
N VAL A 143 -3.61 -13.11 -3.29
CA VAL A 143 -3.58 -13.44 -4.72
C VAL A 143 -2.16 -13.42 -5.26
N SER A 144 -1.46 -12.30 -5.07
CA SER A 144 -0.14 -12.02 -5.59
C SER A 144 0.81 -11.65 -4.45
N GLY A 145 2.10 -11.49 -4.76
CA GLY A 145 3.08 -10.98 -3.81
C GLY A 145 3.49 -11.99 -2.73
N ILE A 146 2.89 -11.90 -1.54
CA ILE A 146 3.34 -12.61 -0.33
C ILE A 146 3.21 -14.13 -0.49
N PRO A 147 2.03 -14.71 -0.80
CA PRO A 147 1.86 -16.16 -0.79
C PRO A 147 2.71 -16.87 -1.83
N LEU A 148 2.87 -16.27 -3.02
CA LEU A 148 3.67 -16.84 -4.09
C LEU A 148 5.16 -16.83 -3.75
N SER A 149 5.65 -15.72 -3.17
CA SER A 149 7.04 -15.59 -2.76
C SER A 149 7.35 -16.54 -1.60
N GLU A 150 6.52 -16.55 -0.56
CA GLU A 150 6.66 -17.42 0.60
C GLU A 150 6.66 -18.90 0.21
N LYS A 151 5.71 -19.35 -0.62
CA LYS A 151 5.67 -20.74 -1.11
C LYS A 151 6.94 -21.12 -1.86
N LYS A 152 7.50 -20.21 -2.65
CA LYS A 152 8.75 -20.45 -3.40
C LYS A 152 9.94 -20.62 -2.45
N TYR A 153 10.07 -19.75 -1.44
CA TYR A 153 11.14 -19.85 -0.45
C TYR A 153 10.98 -21.06 0.45
N ASP A 154 9.75 -21.37 0.88
CA ASP A 154 9.44 -22.55 1.70
C ASP A 154 9.75 -23.86 0.96
N LYS A 155 9.43 -23.93 -0.33
CA LYS A 155 9.80 -25.10 -1.14
C LYS A 155 11.31 -25.29 -1.26
N LYS A 156 12.09 -24.20 -1.24
CA LYS A 156 13.54 -24.24 -1.45
C LYS A 156 14.33 -24.42 -0.15
N TYR A 157 13.88 -23.80 0.94
CA TYR A 157 14.63 -23.70 2.19
C TYR A 157 13.84 -24.18 3.41
N GLY A 158 12.63 -24.70 3.23
CA GLY A 158 11.71 -25.08 4.31
C GLY A 158 12.30 -26.05 5.33
N ASP A 159 13.20 -26.95 4.91
CA ASP A 159 13.85 -27.92 5.80
C ASP A 159 15.08 -27.36 6.55
N ARG A 160 15.53 -26.14 6.21
CA ARG A 160 16.70 -25.54 6.85
C ARG A 160 16.33 -24.83 8.15
N LYS A 161 17.08 -25.12 9.21
CA LYS A 161 16.85 -24.55 10.56
C LYS A 161 17.04 -23.02 10.60
N ASP A 162 18.07 -22.50 9.92
CA ASP A 162 18.36 -21.06 9.86
C ASP A 162 17.24 -20.26 9.18
N TYR A 163 16.69 -20.79 8.08
CA TYR A 163 15.54 -20.20 7.40
C TYR A 163 14.29 -20.20 8.29
N GLN A 164 13.98 -21.31 8.96
CA GLN A 164 12.84 -21.40 9.87
C GLN A 164 12.96 -20.41 11.05
N GLU A 165 14.16 -20.29 11.63
CA GLU A 165 14.43 -19.35 12.72
C GLU A 165 14.28 -17.90 12.27
N TRP A 166 14.87 -17.54 11.12
CA TRP A 166 14.68 -16.21 10.54
C TRP A 166 13.20 -15.90 10.26
N LYS A 167 12.46 -16.86 9.70
CA LYS A 167 11.04 -16.73 9.37
C LYS A 167 10.15 -16.55 10.60
N LYS A 168 10.50 -17.21 11.72
CA LYS A 168 9.82 -17.07 13.01
C LYS A 168 10.06 -15.70 13.64
N ASN A 169 11.30 -15.21 13.56
CA ASN A 169 11.72 -13.96 14.19
C ASN A 169 11.42 -12.72 13.35
N THR A 170 11.10 -12.88 12.06
CA THR A 170 10.84 -11.76 11.14
C THR A 170 9.35 -11.75 10.74
N PRO A 171 8.60 -10.69 11.10
CA PRO A 171 7.18 -10.60 10.76
C PRO A 171 6.99 -10.54 9.24
N VAL A 172 5.83 -10.98 8.77
CA VAL A 172 5.54 -11.05 7.33
C VAL A 172 5.47 -9.66 6.71
N PHE A 173 4.75 -8.74 7.35
CA PHE A 173 4.29 -7.50 6.72
C PHE A 173 4.67 -6.26 7.53
N ILE A 174 4.18 -6.12 8.76
CA ILE A 174 4.46 -4.96 9.60
C ILE A 174 5.92 -5.01 10.08
N PRO A 175 6.77 -4.01 9.76
CA PRO A 175 8.15 -3.97 10.24
C PRO A 175 8.25 -3.87 11.76
N LYS A 176 9.09 -4.70 12.37
CA LYS A 176 9.49 -4.54 13.78
C LYS A 176 10.53 -3.42 13.89
N PHE A 177 10.39 -2.51 14.84
CA PHE A 177 11.42 -1.50 15.14
C PHE A 177 12.20 -1.90 16.37
#